data_AF-A0A7C1J6J0-F1
#
_entry.id   AF-A0A7C1J6J0-F1
#
_cell.length_a   1.000
_cell.length_b   1.000
_cell.length_c   1.000
_cell.angle_alpha   90.00
_cell.angle_beta   90.00
_cell.angle_gamma   90.00
#
_symmetry.space_group_name_H-M   'P 1'
#
loop_
_entity.id
_entity.type
_entity.pdbx_description
1 polymer ?
#
loop_
_entity_poly.entity_id
_entity_poly.type
_entity_poly.pdbx_seq_one_letter_code
_entity_poly.pdbx_strand_id
1 'polypeptide(L)' 'MTTLYVDRKNIHIKLDSNALAFYVNGEKEGTAPIHSLKRVIIVGNATIETNVLHKLA' A
#
# COMPACT_ATOMS: atom_id res chain seq x y z
N MET A 1 -8.53 3.35 14.10
CA MET A 1 -7.11 3.02 13.87
C MET A 1 -7.01 1.57 13.45
N THR A 2 -6.80 1.33 12.17
CA THR A 2 -6.68 -0.01 11.58
C THR A 2 -5.23 -0.36 11.29
N THR A 3 -4.91 -1.65 11.37
CA THR A 3 -3.65 -2.21 10.86
C THR A 3 -3.97 -2.92 9.55
N LEU A 4 -3.32 -2.51 8.47
CA LEU A 4 -3.48 -3.15 7.17
C LEU A 4 -2.38 -4.21 6.99
N TYR A 5 -2.80 -5.44 6.72
CA TYR A 5 -1.90 -6.51 6.30
C TYR A 5 -1.94 -6.64 4.78
N VAL A 6 -0.78 -6.56 4.15
CA VAL A 6 -0.59 -6.77 2.72
C VAL A 6 0.20 -8.06 2.55
N ASP A 7 -0.52 -9.16 2.34
CA ASP A 7 0.04 -10.50 2.12
C ASP A 7 -0.18 -10.90 0.66
N ARG A 8 0.72 -10.42 -0.20
CA ARG A 8 0.69 -10.62 -1.66
C ARG A 8 2.11 -10.71 -2.20
N LYS A 9 2.33 -11.60 -3.17
CA LYS A 9 3.61 -11.70 -3.89
C LYS A 9 3.68 -10.63 -4.97
N ASN A 10 4.84 -9.97 -5.09
CA ASN A 10 5.16 -9.00 -6.14
C ASN A 10 4.16 -7.83 -6.25
N ILE A 11 3.76 -7.29 -5.11
CA ILE A 11 2.83 -6.16 -5.06
C ILE A 11 3.57 -4.85 -5.31
N HIS A 12 2.97 -3.97 -6.11
CA HIS A 12 3.45 -2.60 -6.32
C HIS A 12 2.48 -1.63 -5.64
N ILE A 13 3.00 -0.87 -4.69
CA ILE A 13 2.23 0.08 -3.89
C ILE A 13 2.52 1.49 -4.39
N LYS A 14 1.45 2.19 -4.77
CA LYS A 14 1.49 3.57 -5.27
C LYS A 14 0.58 4.47 -4.43
N LEU A 15 0.83 5.77 -4.51
CA LEU A 15 -0.10 6.75 -3.98
C LEU A 15 -1.26 6.96 -4.96
N ASP A 16 -2.48 6.86 -4.47
CA ASP A 16 -3.68 7.28 -5.18
C ASP A 16 -4.40 8.34 -4.34
N SER A 17 -4.01 9.59 -4.56
CA SER A 17 -4.45 10.75 -3.78
C SER A 17 -4.19 10.58 -2.27
N ASN A 18 -5.21 10.26 -1.47
CA ASN A 18 -5.09 10.00 -0.02
C ASN A 18 -5.30 8.51 0.34
N ALA A 19 -5.11 7.62 -0.62
CA ALA A 19 -5.18 6.18 -0.47
C ALA A 19 -3.87 5.51 -0.95
N LEU A 20 -3.60 4.34 -0.40
CA LEU A 20 -2.64 3.39 -0.98
C LEU A 20 -3.37 2.65 -2.10
N ALA A 21 -2.77 2.58 -3.28
CA ALA A 21 -3.25 1.72 -4.36
C ALA A 21 -2.31 0.53 -4.53
N PHE A 22 -2.91 -0.64 -4.67
CA PHE A 22 -2.21 -1.92 -4.75
C PHE A 22 -2.33 -2.47 -6.16
N TYR A 23 -1.18 -2.77 -6.76
CA TYR A 23 -1.10 -3.33 -8.09
C TYR A 23 -0.41 -4.69 -8.05
N VAL A 24 -0.96 -5.66 -8.78
CA VAL A 24 -0.36 -6.99 -8.99
C VAL A 24 -0.33 -7.22 -10.49
N ASN A 25 0.84 -7.58 -11.03
CA ASN A 25 1.04 -7.79 -12.47
C ASN A 25 0.58 -6.62 -13.36
N GLY A 26 0.62 -5.38 -12.83
CA GLY A 26 0.19 -4.17 -13.54
C GLY A 26 -1.30 -3.83 -13.39
N GLU A 27 -2.11 -4.72 -12.82
CA GLU A 27 -3.54 -4.50 -12.59
C GLU A 27 -3.81 -3.98 -11.19
N LYS A 28 -4.78 -3.06 -11.05
CA LYS A 28 -5.16 -2.47 -9.77
C LYS A 28 -6.10 -3.43 -9.03
N GLU A 29 -5.61 -4.03 -7.96
CA GLU A 29 -6.35 -4.99 -7.14
C GLU A 29 -7.21 -4.31 -6.07
N GLY A 30 -6.85 -3.10 -5.63
CA GLY A 30 -7.63 -2.38 -4.64
C GLY A 30 -6.97 -1.13 -4.10
N THR A 31 -7.67 -0.48 -3.15
CA THR A 31 -7.18 0.69 -2.44
C THR A 31 -7.45 0.61 -0.94
N ALA A 32 -6.61 1.29 -0.14
CA ALA A 32 -6.84 1.47 1.29
C ALA A 32 -6.68 2.95 1.69
N PRO A 33 -7.66 3.55 2.38
CA PRO A 33 -7.60 4.97 2.75
C PRO A 33 -6.61 5.21 3.88
N ILE A 34 -5.62 6.09 3.64
CA ILE A 34 -4.49 6.34 4.56
C ILE A 34 -4.96 6.90 5.90
N HIS A 35 -5.96 7.78 5.91
CA HIS A 35 -6.46 8.45 7.12
C HIS A 35 -6.97 7.48 8.20
N SER A 36 -7.33 6.25 7.83
CA SER A 36 -7.80 5.22 8.77
C SER A 36 -6.66 4.38 9.38
N LEU A 37 -5.50 4.37 8.71
CA LEU A 37 -4.39 3.45 8.96
C LEU A 37 -3.50 3.98 10.09
N LYS A 38 -3.22 3.11 11.05
CA LYS A 38 -2.16 3.30 12.05
C LYS A 38 -0.85 2.66 11.59
N ARG A 39 -0.95 1.57 10.85
CA ARG A 39 0.17 0.69 10.52
C ARG A 39 -0.14 -0.08 9.25
N VAL A 40 0.88 -0.27 8.42
CA VAL A 40 0.88 -1.18 7.28
C VAL A 40 1.94 -2.24 7.53
N ILE A 41 1.57 -3.51 7.42
CA ILE A 41 2.46 -4.65 7.54
C ILE A 41 2.48 -5.34 6.18
N ILE A 42 3.66 -5.45 5.59
CA ILE A 42 3.86 -6.07 4.29
C ILE A 42 4.54 -7.41 4.51
N VAL A 43 3.97 -8.47 3.94
CA VAL A 43 4.52 -9.84 3.99
C VAL A 43 4.83 -10.26 2.56
N GLY A 44 6.11 -10.47 2.27
CA GLY A 44 6.60 -10.86 0.94
C GLY A 44 7.36 -9.75 0.22
N ASN A 45 7.49 -9.88 -1.10
CA ASN A 45 8.19 -8.92 -1.96
C ASN A 45 7.25 -7.81 -2.40
N ALA A 46 7.66 -6.56 -2.17
CA ALA A 46 6.91 -5.38 -2.58
C ALA A 46 7.82 -4.31 -3.20
N THR A 47 7.29 -3.62 -4.21
CA THR A 47 7.83 -2.37 -4.73
C THR A 47 7.00 -1.23 -4.16
N ILE A 48 7.64 -0.26 -3.51
CA ILE A 48 6.96 0.88 -2.88
C ILE A 48 7.52 2.16 -3.48
N GLU A 49 6.64 3.00 -4.05
CA GLU A 49 7.05 4.33 -4.49
C GLU A 49 7.46 5.20 -3.28
N THR A 50 8.51 6.00 -3.42
CA THR A 50 9.06 6.78 -2.30
C THR A 50 8.07 7.81 -1.75
N ASN A 51 7.15 8.32 -2.57
CA ASN A 51 6.05 9.19 -2.16
C ASN A 51 5.08 8.50 -1.16
N VAL A 52 4.90 7.18 -1.23
CA VAL A 52 4.10 6.39 -0.30
C VAL A 52 4.76 6.37 1.07
N LEU A 53 6.08 6.17 1.11
CA LEU A 53 6.85 6.20 2.36
C LEU A 53 6.75 7.57 3.04
N HIS A 54 6.90 8.66 2.26
CA HIS A 54 6.74 10.02 2.77
C HIS A 54 5.34 10.27 3.33
N LYS A 55 4.29 9.70 2.74
CA LYS A 55 2.91 9.87 3.22
C LYS A 55 2.59 9.04 4.47
N LEU A 56 3.36 7.99 4.73
CA LEU A 56 3.22 7.10 5.89
C LEU A 56 4.15 7.46 7.07
N ALA A 57 5.11 8.37 6.86
CA ALA A 57 5.98 8.94 7.89
C ALA A 57 5.24 9.97 8.76
#